data_AF-A0A3Q2CBU8-F1
#
_entry.id   AF-A0A3Q2CBU8-F1
#
_cell.length_a   1.000
_cell.length_b   1.000
_cell.length_c   1.000
_cell.angle_alpha   90.00
_cell.angle_beta   90.00
_cell.angle_gamma   90.00
#
_symmetry.space_group_name_H-M   'P 1'
#
loop_
_entity.id
_entity.type
_entity.pdbx_description
1 polymer ?
#
loop_
_entity_poly.entity_id
_entity_poly.type
_entity_poly.pdbx_seq_one_letter_code
_entity_poly.pdbx_strand_id
1 'polypeptide(L)'
;LAEKKLVISDFDMTLTRFAYQGKRVPTTHSCLFIFAVLLQMKELLNRYYPIEIDANLSPEEKLPYMVEWWTKVHELLIQQRIRKDMLAHAVRESSAMLREGYRVFFDCLAEQRVPLLIFSAGVGDVLEEVIRQNDVFHPNVHIISNYMDFDHVEDRKESYMNSFDIVLVKDETMDVPNIGYQSEKQS
;
A
#
# COMPACT_ATOMS: atom_id res chain seq x y z
N LEU A 1 -31.75 -20.55 9.93
CA LEU A 1 -30.43 -19.99 10.29
C LEU A 1 -30.21 -18.77 9.41
N ALA A 2 -29.99 -17.58 9.98
CA ALA A 2 -29.66 -16.41 9.17
C ALA A 2 -28.26 -16.60 8.56
N GLU A 3 -28.15 -16.36 7.26
CA GLU A 3 -26.90 -16.48 6.50
C GLU A 3 -25.93 -15.38 6.95
N LYS A 4 -24.74 -15.76 7.45
CA LYS A 4 -23.69 -14.81 7.82
C LYS A 4 -23.05 -14.26 6.55
N LYS A 5 -23.18 -12.96 6.32
CA LYS A 5 -22.57 -12.26 5.17
C LYS A 5 -21.25 -11.61 5.60
N LEU A 6 -20.28 -11.64 4.70
CA LEU A 6 -18.98 -10.97 4.79
C LEU A 6 -18.69 -10.36 3.42
N VAL A 7 -18.20 -9.13 3.39
CA VAL A 7 -17.68 -8.52 2.17
C VAL A 7 -16.17 -8.43 2.28
N ILE A 8 -15.46 -8.91 1.26
CA ILE A 8 -14.01 -8.73 1.10
C ILE A 8 -13.80 -7.89 -0.15
N SER A 9 -13.02 -6.82 -0.04
CA SER A 9 -12.79 -5.90 -1.16
C SER A 9 -11.35 -5.42 -1.18
N ASP A 10 -10.82 -5.21 -2.38
CA ASP A 10 -9.61 -4.41 -2.58
C ASP A 10 -9.94 -2.91 -2.46
N PHE A 11 -8.94 -2.04 -2.40
CA PHE A 11 -9.13 -0.60 -2.24
C PHE A 11 -8.79 0.22 -3.49
N ASP A 12 -7.53 0.17 -3.92
CA ASP A 12 -7.01 1.01 -5.00
C ASP A 12 -7.62 0.58 -6.34
N MET A 13 -8.24 1.51 -7.06
CA MET A 13 -8.99 1.24 -8.31
C MET A 13 -10.23 0.33 -8.15
N THR A 14 -10.49 -0.22 -6.95
CA THR A 14 -11.68 -1.03 -6.63
C THR A 14 -12.72 -0.20 -5.89
N LEU A 15 -12.44 0.26 -4.67
CA LEU A 15 -13.32 1.19 -3.94
C LEU A 15 -13.05 2.65 -4.33
N THR A 16 -11.80 2.95 -4.70
CA THR A 16 -11.43 4.19 -5.36
C THR A 16 -11.67 4.11 -6.87
N ARG A 17 -11.87 5.27 -7.50
CA ARG A 17 -12.03 5.35 -8.96
C ARG A 17 -10.72 5.07 -9.66
N PHE A 18 -10.83 4.57 -10.89
CA PHE A 18 -9.69 4.47 -11.79
C PHE A 18 -9.29 5.83 -12.38
N ALA A 19 -10.26 6.60 -12.85
CA ALA A 19 -10.08 7.91 -13.44
C ALA A 19 -11.30 8.80 -13.21
N TYR A 20 -11.09 10.11 -13.26
CA TYR A 20 -12.13 11.13 -13.17
C TYR A 20 -11.82 12.28 -14.13
N GLN A 21 -12.80 12.68 -14.96
CA GLN A 21 -12.65 13.74 -15.97
C GLN A 21 -11.39 13.60 -16.85
N GLY A 22 -11.11 12.37 -17.30
CA GLY A 22 -9.96 12.07 -18.18
C GLY A 22 -8.60 12.05 -17.47
N LYS A 23 -8.54 12.29 -16.16
CA LYS A 23 -7.31 12.20 -15.36
C LYS A 23 -7.32 10.93 -14.51
N ARG A 24 -6.14 10.33 -14.34
CA ARG A 24 -5.96 9.17 -13.46
C ARG A 24 -6.15 9.61 -12.00
N VAL A 25 -6.93 8.84 -11.25
CA VAL A 25 -7.09 9.04 -9.80
C VAL A 25 -5.90 8.35 -9.12
N PRO A 26 -5.28 8.97 -8.10
CA PRO A 26 -4.10 8.40 -7.44
C PRO A 26 -4.47 7.14 -6.64
N THR A 27 -3.53 6.19 -6.61
CA THR A 27 -3.51 5.12 -5.60
C THR A 27 -3.08 5.68 -4.24
N THR A 28 -3.24 4.89 -3.18
CA THR A 28 -2.73 5.22 -1.84
C THR A 28 -1.24 5.58 -1.84
N HIS A 29 -0.37 4.85 -2.54
CA HIS A 29 1.04 5.24 -2.70
C HIS A 29 1.20 6.58 -3.42
N SER A 30 0.41 6.82 -4.47
CA SER A 30 0.50 8.04 -5.27
C SER A 30 0.10 9.29 -4.48
N CYS A 31 -0.77 9.15 -3.47
CA CYS A 31 -1.11 10.25 -2.56
C CYS A 31 0.11 10.78 -1.79
N LEU A 32 1.11 9.93 -1.54
CA LEU A 32 2.34 10.31 -0.84
C LEU A 32 3.36 11.01 -1.75
N PHE A 33 3.15 11.00 -3.08
CA PHE A 33 4.08 11.61 -4.02
C PHE A 33 4.13 13.14 -3.92
N ILE A 34 3.20 13.76 -3.21
CA ILE A 34 3.32 15.17 -2.77
C ILE A 34 4.62 15.42 -2.00
N PHE A 35 5.10 14.44 -1.25
CA PHE A 35 6.33 14.55 -0.46
C PHE A 35 7.57 14.08 -1.22
N ALA A 36 7.41 13.25 -2.24
CA ALA A 36 8.52 12.62 -2.93
C ALA A 36 9.12 13.50 -4.03
N VAL A 37 10.39 13.26 -4.34
CA VAL A 37 11.01 13.80 -5.56
C VAL A 37 10.25 13.23 -6.75
N LEU A 38 9.30 14.01 -7.27
CA LEU A 38 8.38 13.67 -8.36
C LEU A 38 9.09 13.04 -9.57
N LEU A 39 10.37 13.36 -9.79
CA LEU A 39 11.16 12.81 -10.89
C LEU A 39 11.49 11.33 -10.69
N GLN A 40 12.01 10.94 -9.52
CA GLN A 40 12.41 9.54 -9.23
C GLN A 40 11.21 8.59 -9.20
N MET A 41 10.08 9.04 -8.61
CA MET A 41 8.84 8.26 -8.61
C MET A 41 8.30 8.04 -10.02
N LYS A 42 8.38 9.06 -10.89
CA LYS A 42 7.99 8.93 -12.30
C LYS A 42 8.90 7.96 -13.06
N GLU A 43 10.20 7.98 -12.80
CA GLU A 43 11.15 7.05 -13.43
C GLU A 43 10.84 5.60 -13.05
N LEU A 44 10.58 5.32 -11.77
CA LEU A 44 10.17 3.99 -11.32
C LEU A 44 8.84 3.58 -11.98
N LEU A 45 7.83 4.44 -11.94
CA LEU A 45 6.52 4.16 -12.56
C LEU A 45 6.67 3.83 -14.06
N ASN A 46 7.42 4.66 -14.81
CA ASN A 46 7.62 4.46 -16.25
C ASN A 46 8.37 3.15 -16.56
N ARG A 47 9.23 2.69 -15.66
CA ARG A 47 9.99 1.46 -15.82
C ARG A 47 9.16 0.21 -15.53
N TYR A 48 8.41 0.21 -14.44
CA TYR A 48 7.79 -1.02 -13.92
C TYR A 48 6.31 -1.17 -14.30
N TYR A 49 5.57 -0.08 -14.51
CA TYR A 49 4.15 -0.17 -14.89
C TYR A 49 3.92 -0.93 -16.20
N PRO A 50 4.72 -0.76 -17.27
CA PRO A 50 4.56 -1.54 -18.49
C PRO A 50 4.71 -3.06 -18.26
N ILE A 51 5.55 -3.46 -17.30
CA ILE A 51 5.78 -4.87 -16.93
C ILE A 51 4.58 -5.42 -16.15
N GLU A 52 4.04 -4.63 -15.22
CA GLU A 52 2.85 -4.99 -14.43
C GLU A 52 1.66 -5.36 -15.35
N ILE A 53 1.41 -4.52 -16.36
CA ILE A 53 0.27 -4.69 -17.27
C ILE A 53 0.55 -5.59 -18.47
N ASP A 54 1.79 -6.09 -18.65
CA ASP A 54 2.14 -6.90 -19.82
C ASP A 54 1.37 -8.23 -19.80
N ALA A 55 0.48 -8.45 -20.76
CA ALA A 55 -0.31 -9.66 -20.84
C ALA A 55 0.51 -10.90 -21.27
N ASN A 56 1.74 -10.71 -21.75
CA ASN A 56 2.61 -11.80 -22.21
C ASN A 56 3.48 -12.40 -21.09
N LEU A 57 3.60 -11.71 -19.95
CA LEU A 57 4.39 -12.19 -18.81
C LEU A 57 3.48 -12.90 -17.79
N SER A 58 3.94 -14.04 -17.29
CA SER A 58 3.28 -14.77 -16.21
C SER A 58 3.38 -14.01 -14.87
N PRO A 59 2.49 -14.28 -13.89
CA PRO A 59 2.62 -13.72 -12.56
C PRO A 59 3.99 -14.00 -11.91
N GLU A 60 4.53 -15.21 -12.10
CA GLU A 60 5.83 -15.63 -11.56
C GLU A 60 6.98 -14.85 -12.20
N GLU A 61 6.89 -14.56 -13.49
CA GLU A 61 7.88 -13.76 -14.22
C GLU A 61 7.86 -12.29 -13.79
N LYS A 62 6.67 -11.77 -13.46
CA LYS A 62 6.48 -10.38 -12.98
C LYS A 62 6.91 -10.18 -11.53
N LEU A 63 6.74 -11.21 -10.70
CA LEU A 63 6.97 -11.15 -9.26
C LEU A 63 8.28 -10.46 -8.84
N PRO A 64 9.47 -10.83 -9.37
CA PRO A 64 10.71 -10.19 -8.97
C PRO A 64 10.73 -8.69 -9.30
N TYR A 65 10.12 -8.27 -10.41
CA TYR A 65 10.03 -6.86 -10.79
C TYR A 65 9.08 -6.09 -9.88
N MET A 66 7.96 -6.68 -9.46
CA MET A 66 7.03 -6.04 -8.55
C MET A 66 7.63 -5.87 -7.16
N VAL A 67 8.36 -6.90 -6.69
CA VAL A 67 9.13 -6.85 -5.44
C VAL A 67 10.17 -5.73 -5.48
N GLU A 68 10.97 -5.68 -6.55
CA GLU A 68 12.00 -4.63 -6.73
C GLU A 68 11.37 -3.24 -6.82
N TRP A 69 10.28 -3.09 -7.57
CA TRP A 69 9.59 -1.82 -7.75
C TRP A 69 9.09 -1.26 -6.42
N TRP A 70 8.31 -2.05 -5.68
CA TRP A 70 7.73 -1.61 -4.42
C TRP A 70 8.79 -1.35 -3.35
N THR A 71 9.87 -2.15 -3.33
CA THR A 71 11.05 -1.91 -2.49
C THR A 71 11.63 -0.52 -2.72
N LYS A 72 11.93 -0.16 -3.98
CA LYS A 72 12.49 1.15 -4.32
C LYS A 72 11.53 2.30 -4.02
N VAL A 73 10.23 2.12 -4.28
CA VAL A 73 9.22 3.13 -3.95
C VAL A 73 9.20 3.39 -2.44
N HIS A 74 9.17 2.33 -1.64
CA HIS A 74 9.16 2.45 -0.19
C HIS A 74 10.46 3.05 0.37
N GLU A 75 11.64 2.69 -0.17
CA GLU A 75 12.91 3.34 0.18
C GLU A 75 12.90 4.86 -0.04
N LEU A 76 12.38 5.29 -1.20
CA LEU A 76 12.23 6.72 -1.50
C LEU A 76 11.27 7.42 -0.53
N LEU A 77 10.18 6.76 -0.13
CA LEU A 77 9.23 7.30 0.86
C LEU A 77 9.87 7.42 2.24
N ILE A 78 10.65 6.43 2.67
CA ILE A 78 11.40 6.47 3.94
C ILE A 78 12.38 7.64 3.95
N GLN A 79 13.06 7.91 2.83
CA GLN A 79 13.99 9.05 2.71
C GLN A 79 13.30 10.41 2.93
N GLN A 80 12.01 10.53 2.62
CA GLN A 80 11.26 11.78 2.82
C GLN A 80 10.93 12.06 4.29
N ARG A 81 11.16 11.11 5.20
CA ARG A 81 10.85 11.24 6.65
C ARG A 81 9.40 11.71 6.86
N ILE A 82 8.46 11.06 6.18
CA ILE A 82 7.04 11.39 6.26
C ILE A 82 6.60 11.22 7.72
N ARG A 83 6.06 12.28 8.32
CA ARG A 83 5.44 12.25 9.64
C ARG A 83 3.96 11.93 9.51
N LYS A 84 3.42 11.18 10.47
CA LYS A 84 2.02 10.73 10.49
C LYS A 84 1.01 11.88 10.40
N ASP A 85 1.31 13.02 11.02
CA ASP A 85 0.47 14.22 11.00
C ASP A 85 0.35 14.86 9.61
N MET A 86 1.25 14.53 8.67
CA MET A 86 1.20 15.04 7.30
C MET A 86 0.29 14.23 6.38
N LEU A 87 -0.08 13.00 6.75
CA LEU A 87 -0.90 12.13 5.90
C LEU A 87 -2.27 12.71 5.61
N ALA A 88 -2.89 13.35 6.61
CA ALA A 88 -4.17 14.03 6.44
C ALA A 88 -4.08 15.15 5.38
N HIS A 89 -2.99 15.90 5.37
CA HIS A 89 -2.74 16.92 4.35
C HIS A 89 -2.50 16.28 2.97
N ALA A 90 -1.67 15.23 2.89
CA ALA A 90 -1.41 14.54 1.63
C ALA A 90 -2.68 14.01 0.97
N VAL A 91 -3.57 13.40 1.75
CA VAL A 91 -4.86 12.92 1.24
C VAL A 91 -5.74 14.08 0.75
N ARG A 92 -5.83 15.18 1.51
CA ARG A 92 -6.62 16.35 1.11
C ARG A 92 -6.14 17.02 -0.17
N GLU A 93 -4.83 17.14 -0.33
CA GLU A 93 -4.23 17.75 -1.54
C GLU A 93 -4.16 16.77 -2.72
N SER A 94 -4.34 15.48 -2.46
CA SER A 94 -4.48 14.49 -3.51
C SER A 94 -5.82 14.63 -4.24
N SER A 95 -5.93 13.99 -5.40
CA SER A 95 -7.20 13.82 -6.11
C SER A 95 -7.82 12.44 -5.87
N ALA A 96 -7.47 11.79 -4.74
CA ALA A 96 -8.03 10.48 -4.37
C ALA A 96 -9.54 10.58 -4.25
N MET A 97 -10.24 9.60 -4.83
CA MET A 97 -11.69 9.69 -4.97
C MET A 97 -12.32 8.31 -4.90
N LEU A 98 -13.29 8.14 -4.00
CA LEU A 98 -14.13 6.96 -3.94
C LEU A 98 -15.12 6.91 -5.13
N ARG A 99 -15.59 5.70 -5.47
CA ARG A 99 -16.56 5.50 -6.55
C ARG A 99 -17.91 6.14 -6.24
N GLU A 100 -18.68 6.46 -7.29
CA GLU A 100 -20.10 6.83 -7.11
C GLU A 100 -20.83 5.77 -6.29
N GLY A 101 -21.68 6.21 -5.36
CA GLY A 101 -22.44 5.32 -4.48
C GLY A 101 -21.65 4.75 -3.29
N TYR A 102 -20.40 5.15 -3.07
CA TYR A 102 -19.60 4.64 -1.94
C TYR A 102 -20.30 4.81 -0.59
N ARG A 103 -20.92 5.98 -0.32
CA ARG A 103 -21.62 6.22 0.95
C ARG A 103 -22.71 5.17 1.20
N VAL A 104 -23.58 4.96 0.22
CA VAL A 104 -24.65 3.95 0.30
C VAL A 104 -24.09 2.55 0.56
N PHE A 105 -22.98 2.19 -0.10
CA PHE A 105 -22.32 0.90 0.11
C PHE A 105 -21.81 0.75 1.55
N PHE A 106 -21.01 1.69 2.05
CA PHE A 106 -20.45 1.63 3.40
C PHE A 106 -21.54 1.70 4.48
N ASP A 107 -22.49 2.62 4.34
CA ASP A 107 -23.55 2.87 5.32
C ASP A 107 -24.49 1.65 5.42
N CYS A 108 -24.90 1.08 4.28
CA CYS A 108 -25.75 -0.11 4.26
C CYS A 108 -25.09 -1.33 4.94
N LEU A 109 -23.78 -1.55 4.70
CA LEU A 109 -23.04 -2.62 5.37
C LEU A 109 -22.97 -2.38 6.87
N ALA A 110 -22.73 -1.14 7.30
CA ALA A 110 -22.70 -0.77 8.71
C ALA A 110 -24.06 -0.96 9.40
N GLU A 111 -25.14 -0.47 8.80
CA GLU A 111 -26.51 -0.62 9.29
C GLU A 111 -26.92 -2.09 9.45
N GLN A 112 -26.57 -2.92 8.47
CA GLN A 112 -26.84 -4.36 8.49
C GLN A 112 -25.82 -5.16 9.33
N ARG A 113 -24.83 -4.49 9.91
CA ARG A 113 -23.73 -5.09 10.69
C ARG A 113 -23.00 -6.19 9.91
N VAL A 114 -22.86 -5.99 8.60
CA VAL A 114 -22.09 -6.88 7.72
C VAL A 114 -20.62 -6.47 7.82
N PRO A 115 -19.70 -7.37 8.23
CA PRO A 115 -18.28 -7.04 8.24
C PRO A 115 -17.77 -6.76 6.83
N LEU A 116 -16.99 -5.68 6.70
CA LEU A 116 -16.25 -5.34 5.48
C LEU A 116 -14.76 -5.50 5.78
N LEU A 117 -14.12 -6.46 5.13
CA LEU A 117 -12.66 -6.59 5.13
C LEU A 117 -12.10 -5.95 3.86
N ILE A 118 -11.35 -4.87 4.03
CA ILE A 118 -10.57 -4.26 2.96
C ILE A 118 -9.17 -4.89 2.98
N PHE A 119 -8.82 -5.65 1.95
CA PHE A 119 -7.51 -6.27 1.81
C PHE A 119 -6.77 -5.62 0.65
N SER A 120 -5.78 -4.78 0.96
CA SER A 120 -5.14 -3.88 0.01
C SER A 120 -3.62 -4.02 0.03
N ALA A 121 -3.01 -4.11 -1.16
CA ALA A 121 -1.56 -4.00 -1.33
C ALA A 121 -1.03 -2.55 -1.25
N GLY A 122 -1.92 -1.58 -1.05
CA GLY A 122 -1.62 -0.15 -0.90
C GLY A 122 -0.97 0.22 0.44
N VAL A 123 -1.06 1.50 0.79
CA VAL A 123 -0.61 2.05 2.08
C VAL A 123 -1.82 2.22 3.03
N GLY A 124 -1.84 1.45 4.11
CA GLY A 124 -2.95 1.36 5.08
C GLY A 124 -3.27 2.69 5.74
N ASP A 125 -2.26 3.44 6.22
CA ASP A 125 -2.49 4.74 6.87
C ASP A 125 -3.17 5.75 5.94
N VAL A 126 -2.83 5.73 4.65
CA VAL A 126 -3.42 6.61 3.63
C VAL A 126 -4.85 6.16 3.32
N LEU A 127 -5.06 4.85 3.15
CA LEU A 127 -6.38 4.25 2.93
C LEU A 127 -7.35 4.66 4.04
N GLU A 128 -6.95 4.46 5.30
CA GLU A 128 -7.74 4.85 6.47
C GLU A 128 -8.08 6.33 6.45
N GLU A 129 -7.11 7.17 6.13
CA GLU A 129 -7.32 8.61 6.07
C GLU A 129 -8.28 9.02 4.93
N VAL A 130 -8.22 8.35 3.77
CA VAL A 130 -9.19 8.55 2.68
C VAL A 130 -10.61 8.23 3.16
N ILE A 131 -10.84 7.06 3.77
CA ILE A 131 -12.20 6.69 4.22
C ILE A 131 -12.67 7.51 5.43
N ARG A 132 -11.75 7.97 6.28
CA ARG A 132 -12.02 8.85 7.42
C ARG A 132 -12.46 10.24 6.95
N GLN A 133 -11.74 10.86 6.02
CA GLN A 133 -12.10 12.16 5.45
C GLN A 133 -13.40 12.13 4.63
N ASN A 134 -13.84 10.95 4.20
CA ASN A 134 -15.09 10.74 3.48
C ASN A 134 -16.26 10.31 4.40
N ASP A 135 -16.05 10.28 5.72
CA ASP A 135 -17.03 9.92 6.75
C ASP A 135 -17.63 8.51 6.61
N VAL A 136 -16.84 7.54 6.15
CA VAL A 136 -17.31 6.15 5.92
C VAL A 136 -16.47 5.09 6.63
N PHE A 137 -15.61 5.51 7.57
CA PHE A 137 -14.84 4.58 8.40
C PHE A 137 -15.67 4.06 9.58
N HIS A 138 -16.59 3.16 9.28
CA HIS A 138 -17.51 2.56 10.25
C HIS A 138 -16.86 1.45 11.09
N PRO A 139 -17.38 1.13 12.29
CA PRO A 139 -16.82 0.08 13.16
C PRO A 139 -16.80 -1.34 12.57
N ASN A 140 -17.60 -1.62 11.54
CA ASN A 140 -17.64 -2.91 10.84
C ASN A 140 -16.56 -3.05 9.74
N VAL A 141 -15.75 -2.01 9.52
CA VAL A 141 -14.67 -2.00 8.54
C VAL A 141 -13.37 -2.47 9.19
N HIS A 142 -12.77 -3.51 8.61
CA HIS A 142 -11.48 -4.06 8.98
C HIS A 142 -10.52 -3.90 7.80
N ILE A 143 -9.27 -3.53 8.05
CA ILE A 143 -8.29 -3.27 6.99
C ILE A 143 -7.06 -4.16 7.21
N ILE A 144 -6.61 -4.82 6.16
CA ILE A 144 -5.31 -5.49 6.07
C ILE A 144 -4.55 -4.83 4.91
N SER A 145 -3.44 -4.18 5.23
CA SER A 145 -2.63 -3.45 4.26
C SER A 145 -1.21 -3.21 4.77
N ASN A 146 -0.36 -2.53 3.98
CA ASN A 146 0.98 -2.14 4.40
C ASN A 146 0.91 -0.86 5.24
N TYR A 147 1.21 -0.95 6.53
CA TYR A 147 1.21 0.20 7.44
C TYR A 147 2.62 0.76 7.64
N MET A 148 2.71 2.09 7.77
CA MET A 148 3.93 2.79 8.12
C MET A 148 4.22 2.62 9.62
N ASP A 149 5.47 2.33 9.96
CA ASP A 149 5.95 2.37 11.35
C ASP A 149 6.61 3.73 11.64
N PHE A 150 6.09 4.47 12.62
CA PHE A 150 6.55 5.82 12.99
C PHE A 150 7.30 5.89 14.34
N ASP A 151 7.18 4.88 15.21
CA ASP A 151 7.48 5.04 16.64
C ASP A 151 8.60 4.11 17.17
N HIS A 152 8.66 2.85 16.72
CA HIS A 152 9.53 1.82 17.31
C HIS A 152 10.21 0.95 16.25
N VAL A 153 10.72 1.58 15.20
CA VAL A 153 11.34 0.88 14.06
C VAL A 153 12.48 -0.04 14.56
N GLU A 154 13.34 0.46 15.43
CA GLU A 154 14.52 -0.25 15.96
C GLU A 154 14.13 -1.44 16.86
N ASP A 155 13.14 -1.26 17.73
CA ASP A 155 12.69 -2.32 18.66
C ASP A 155 11.92 -3.43 17.91
N ARG A 156 11.21 -3.08 16.83
CA ARG A 156 10.41 -4.03 16.04
C ARG A 156 11.18 -4.64 14.88
N LYS A 157 12.34 -4.08 14.52
CA LYS A 157 13.18 -4.53 13.41
C LYS A 157 13.49 -6.02 13.47
N GLU A 158 13.99 -6.53 14.59
CA GLU A 158 14.31 -7.96 14.72
C GLU A 158 13.07 -8.86 14.57
N SER A 159 11.95 -8.46 15.19
CA SER A 159 10.70 -9.20 15.06
C SER A 159 10.20 -9.23 13.61
N TYR A 160 10.34 -8.12 12.89
CA TYR A 160 9.97 -8.03 11.48
C TYR A 160 10.88 -8.88 10.61
N MET A 161 12.21 -8.80 10.80
CA MET A 161 13.19 -9.59 10.05
C MET A 161 12.96 -11.09 10.21
N ASN A 162 12.44 -11.53 11.37
CA ASN A 162 12.13 -12.94 11.62
C ASN A 162 10.77 -13.39 11.06
N SER A 163 9.85 -12.46 10.80
CA SER A 163 8.45 -12.79 10.46
C SER A 163 8.09 -12.55 9.00
N PHE A 164 8.83 -11.69 8.29
CA PHE A 164 8.53 -11.28 6.93
C PHE A 164 9.69 -11.59 6.00
N ASP A 165 9.37 -11.99 4.77
CA ASP A 165 10.37 -12.28 3.73
C ASP A 165 11.14 -11.02 3.29
N ILE A 166 10.53 -9.83 3.44
CA ILE A 166 11.11 -8.55 3.05
C ILE A 166 10.82 -7.51 4.13
N VAL A 167 11.89 -6.91 4.66
CA VAL A 167 11.83 -5.81 5.62
C VAL A 167 12.74 -4.69 5.13
N LEU A 168 12.17 -3.51 4.94
CA LEU A 168 12.91 -2.35 4.45
C LEU A 168 13.54 -1.60 5.61
N VAL A 169 14.87 -1.60 5.66
CA VAL A 169 15.66 -0.96 6.70
C VAL A 169 16.52 0.11 6.06
N LYS A 170 16.44 1.35 6.56
CA LYS A 170 17.39 2.38 6.15
C LYS A 170 18.71 2.17 6.89
N ASP A 171 19.67 1.53 6.25
CA ASP A 171 21.04 1.43 6.73
C ASP A 171 21.89 2.59 6.17
N GLU A 172 22.37 3.48 7.03
CA GLU A 172 23.26 4.58 6.63
C GLU A 172 24.73 4.13 6.51
N THR A 173 25.05 2.88 6.85
CA THR A 173 26.43 2.37 6.87
C THR A 173 26.94 1.86 5.52
N MET A 174 26.06 1.64 4.53
CA MET A 174 26.41 1.06 3.21
C MET A 174 27.22 -0.25 3.30
N ASP A 175 27.18 -0.96 4.42
CA ASP A 175 27.83 -2.26 4.57
C ASP A 175 26.87 -3.33 4.03
N VAL A 176 27.20 -3.88 2.87
CA VAL A 176 26.51 -5.05 2.32
C VAL A 176 27.23 -6.29 2.84
N PRO A 177 26.62 -7.11 3.72
CA PRO A 177 27.20 -8.41 4.04
C PRO A 177 27.14 -9.26 2.78
N ASN A 178 28.30 -9.74 2.31
CA ASN A 178 28.37 -10.75 1.27
C ASN A 178 27.57 -11.98 1.74
N ILE A 179 26.38 -12.19 1.17
CA ILE A 179 25.64 -13.45 1.32
C ILE A 179 26.38 -14.49 0.48
N GLY A 180 27.40 -15.10 1.08
CA GLY A 180 28.05 -16.28 0.56
C GLY A 180 27.11 -17.47 0.68
N TYR A 181 26.67 -18.00 -0.46
CA TYR A 181 26.13 -19.35 -0.55
C TYR A 181 27.20 -20.33 -0.03
N GLN A 182 26.99 -20.92 1.16
CA GLN A 182 27.67 -22.15 1.56
C GLN A 182 26.69 -23.30 1.46
N SER A 183 26.87 -24.15 0.45
CA SER A 183 26.24 -25.46 0.39
C SER A 183 27.05 -26.44 1.25
N GLU A 184 26.56 -26.80 2.42
CA GLU A 184 27.07 -27.99 3.10
C GLU A 184 26.29 -29.22 2.61
N LYS A 185 26.96 -30.03 1.79
CA LYS A 185 26.56 -31.42 1.53
C LYS A 185 26.82 -32.23 2.80
N GLN A 186 25.76 -32.82 3.37
CA GLN A 186 25.93 -33.91 4.33
C GLN A 186 26.33 -35.18 3.57
N SER A 187 27.46 -35.78 3.99
CA SER A 187 27.84 -37.17 3.71
C SER A 187 27.25 -38.09 4.76
#